data_AF-A0AAW2PPC7-F1
#
_entry.id   AF-A0AAW2PPC7-F1
#
_cell.length_a   1.000
_cell.length_b   1.000
_cell.length_c   1.000
_cell.angle_alpha   90.00
_cell.angle_beta   90.00
_cell.angle_gamma   90.00
#
_symmetry.space_group_name_H-M   'P 1'
#
loop_
_entity.id
_entity.type
_entity.pdbx_description
1 polymer ?
#
loop_
_entity_poly.entity_id
_entity_poly.type
_entity_poly.pdbx_seq_one_letter_code
_entity_poly.pdbx_strand_id
1 'polypeptide(L)'
;MVTWPIFAEQFYNEKLVTEVLRTGVPVGNKKWQMGPSEGVPREAVTKAVERIMVGEETSEMRKRAKYYKEMARKGVEEGGSSYNSLNALIDELSSYRPPEVN
;
A
#
# COMPACT_ATOMS: atom_id res chain seq x y z
N MET A 1 -3.08 -5.41 7.56
CA MET A 1 -3.50 -6.15 6.36
C MET A 1 -2.87 -7.53 6.37
N VAL A 2 -3.56 -8.57 5.92
CA VAL A 2 -2.91 -9.84 5.55
C VAL A 2 -2.60 -9.74 4.06
N THR A 3 -1.33 -9.75 3.67
CA THR A 3 -0.94 -9.62 2.25
C THR A 3 -0.97 -10.99 1.58
N TRP A 4 -1.60 -11.03 0.41
CA TRP A 4 -1.71 -12.22 -0.44
C TRP A 4 -1.40 -11.84 -1.89
N PRO A 5 -0.12 -11.59 -2.23
CA PRO A 5 0.27 -11.20 -3.57
C PRO A 5 0.08 -12.38 -4.55
N ILE A 6 -0.26 -12.09 -5.81
CA ILE A 6 -0.47 -13.07 -6.88
C ILE A 6 0.36 -12.70 -8.12
N PHE A 7 0.29 -11.45 -8.59
CA PHE A 7 0.96 -11.00 -9.82
C PHE A 7 1.25 -9.50 -9.81
N ALA A 8 1.74 -8.99 -10.95
CA ALA A 8 2.10 -7.58 -11.16
C ALA A 8 3.05 -7.05 -10.07
N GLU A 9 2.76 -5.87 -9.51
CA GLU A 9 3.57 -5.19 -8.51
C GLU A 9 3.28 -5.62 -7.06
N GLN A 10 2.33 -6.54 -6.87
CA GLN A 10 1.80 -6.89 -5.54
C GLN A 10 2.88 -7.41 -4.57
N PHE A 11 3.93 -8.08 -5.06
CA PHE A 11 5.04 -8.54 -4.23
C PHE A 11 5.90 -7.37 -3.71
N TYR A 12 6.05 -6.30 -4.48
CA TYR A 12 6.69 -5.07 -4.01
C TYR A 12 5.79 -4.36 -2.98
N ASN A 13 4.49 -4.29 -3.25
CA ASN A 13 3.52 -3.72 -2.30
C ASN A 13 3.46 -4.52 -0.99
N GLU A 14 3.61 -5.84 -1.03
CA GLU A 14 3.75 -6.66 0.18
C GLU A 14 4.96 -6.23 1.01
N LYS A 15 6.13 -6.04 0.39
CA LYS A 15 7.34 -5.57 1.07
C LYS A 15 7.15 -4.19 1.69
N LEU A 16 6.52 -3.27 0.95
CA LEU A 16 6.15 -1.96 1.46
C LEU A 16 5.27 -2.09 2.72
N VAL A 17 4.23 -2.91 2.69
CA VAL A 17 3.27 -3.06 3.80
C VAL A 17 3.87 -3.76 5.02
N THR A 18 4.66 -4.82 4.79
CA THR A 18 5.14 -5.71 5.86
C THR A 18 6.48 -5.28 6.45
N GLU A 19 7.40 -4.75 5.65
CA GLU A 19 8.77 -4.46 6.10
C GLU A 19 9.01 -2.97 6.36
N VAL A 20 8.47 -2.11 5.49
CA VAL A 20 8.65 -0.65 5.56
C VAL A 20 7.59 0.00 6.44
N LEU A 21 6.32 -0.12 6.04
CA LEU A 21 5.19 0.43 6.80
C LEU A 21 4.91 -0.39 8.05
N ARG A 22 5.24 -1.69 8.06
CA ARG A 22 5.02 -2.61 9.20
C ARG A 22 3.59 -2.54 9.74
N THR A 23 2.61 -2.57 8.84
CA THR A 23 1.17 -2.49 9.16
C THR A 23 0.41 -3.77 8.76
N GLY A 24 1.14 -4.83 8.41
CA GLY A 24 0.55 -6.07 7.95
C GLY A 24 1.49 -7.25 8.05
N VAL A 25 0.93 -8.43 7.77
CA VAL A 25 1.63 -9.72 7.81
C VAL A 25 1.42 -10.47 6.50
N PRO A 26 2.41 -11.21 6.00
CA PRO A 26 2.24 -12.01 4.79
C PRO A 26 1.52 -13.32 5.07
N VAL A 27 0.66 -13.74 4.13
CA VAL A 27 0.08 -15.08 4.13
C VAL A 27 1.09 -16.15 3.68
N GLY A 28 2.16 -15.72 2.99
CA GLY A 28 3.26 -16.58 2.59
C GLY A 28 3.24 -17.05 1.12
N ASN A 29 2.37 -16.50 0.26
CA ASN A 29 2.52 -16.75 -1.18
C ASN A 29 3.80 -16.07 -1.70
N LYS A 30 4.66 -16.84 -2.36
CA LYS A 30 5.92 -16.36 -2.94
C LYS A 30 6.00 -16.57 -4.45
N LYS A 31 4.96 -17.16 -5.06
CA LYS A 31 4.94 -17.51 -6.49
C LYS A 31 4.24 -16.41 -7.28
N TRP A 32 4.99 -15.71 -8.10
CA TRP A 32 4.45 -14.77 -9.08
C TRP A 32 3.84 -15.55 -10.25
N GLN A 33 2.59 -15.27 -10.60
CA GLN A 33 1.95 -15.92 -11.73
C GLN A 33 0.72 -15.14 -12.23
N MET A 34 0.61 -15.01 -13.55
CA MET A 34 -0.65 -14.62 -14.19
C MET A 34 -1.53 -15.87 -14.39
N GLY A 35 -2.72 -15.87 -13.80
CA GLY A 35 -3.67 -16.98 -13.90
C GLY A 35 -3.95 -17.70 -12.58
N PRO A 36 -4.66 -18.84 -12.61
CA PRO A 36 -5.17 -19.51 -11.41
C PRO A 36 -4.07 -19.88 -10.42
N SER A 37 -4.19 -19.41 -9.18
CA SER A 37 -3.26 -19.73 -8.09
C SER A 37 -3.57 -21.10 -7.50
N GLU A 38 -2.52 -21.85 -7.19
CA GLU A 38 -2.60 -23.06 -6.34
C GLU A 38 -3.06 -22.73 -4.91
N GLY A 39 -3.12 -21.44 -4.55
CA GLY A 39 -3.49 -20.96 -3.24
C GLY A 39 -2.35 -21.08 -2.23
N VAL A 40 -2.69 -20.95 -0.96
CA VAL A 40 -1.77 -21.22 0.16
C VAL A 40 -2.43 -22.20 1.12
N PRO A 41 -1.65 -23.02 1.85
CA PRO A 41 -2.21 -23.95 2.81
C PRO A 41 -3.08 -23.24 3.85
N ARG A 42 -4.16 -23.90 4.28
CA ARG A 42 -5.09 -23.36 5.28
C ARG A 42 -4.35 -22.95 6.56
N GLU A 43 -3.35 -23.72 6.96
CA GLU A 43 -2.56 -23.48 8.16
C GLU A 43 -1.78 -22.16 8.07
N ALA A 44 -1.31 -21.79 6.88
CA ALA A 44 -0.65 -20.52 6.64
C ALA A 44 -1.64 -19.35 6.77
N VAL A 45 -2.85 -19.51 6.25
CA VAL A 45 -3.95 -18.53 6.40
C VAL A 45 -4.30 -18.36 7.89
N THR A 46 -4.52 -19.45 8.62
CA THR A 46 -4.86 -19.41 10.04
C THR A 46 -3.78 -18.67 10.84
N LYS A 47 -2.50 -19.02 10.65
CA LYS A 47 -1.38 -18.35 11.33
C LYS A 47 -1.30 -16.85 11.04
N ALA A 48 -1.51 -16.46 9.78
CA ALA A 48 -1.50 -15.05 9.40
C ALA A 48 -2.66 -14.28 10.04
N VAL A 49 -3.86 -14.87 10.08
CA VAL A 49 -5.05 -14.28 10.70
C VAL A 49 -4.87 -14.17 12.22
N GLU A 50 -4.36 -15.19 12.89
CA GLU A 50 -4.08 -15.15 14.33
C GLU A 50 -3.05 -14.05 14.65
N ARG A 51 -1.95 -13.98 13.89
CA ARG A 51 -0.90 -12.97 14.10
C ARG A 51 -1.40 -11.53 13.96
N ILE A 52 -2.29 -11.25 12.99
CA ILE A 52 -2.81 -9.88 12.79
C ILE A 52 -3.93 -9.51 13.78
N MET A 53 -4.62 -10.50 14.36
CA MET A 53 -5.76 -10.27 15.25
C MET A 53 -5.37 -10.21 16.72
N VAL A 54 -4.51 -11.12 17.17
CA VAL A 54 -4.15 -11.31 18.58
C VAL A 54 -2.66 -11.49 18.83
N GLY A 55 -1.82 -11.48 17.78
CA GLY A 55 -0.37 -11.58 17.93
C GLY A 55 0.24 -10.38 18.67
N GLU A 56 1.41 -10.58 19.26
CA GLU A 56 2.11 -9.57 20.08
C GLU A 56 2.30 -8.23 19.36
N GLU A 57 2.60 -8.27 18.06
CA GLU A 57 2.83 -7.09 17.22
C GLU A 57 1.53 -6.36 16.81
N THR A 58 0.35 -6.91 17.12
CA THR A 58 -0.95 -6.39 16.66
C THR A 58 -1.20 -4.95 17.09
N SER A 59 -0.90 -4.63 18.35
CA SER A 59 -1.12 -3.28 18.88
C SER A 59 -0.30 -2.24 18.10
N GLU A 60 0.99 -2.52 17.89
CA GLU A 60 1.88 -1.63 17.17
C GLU A 60 1.52 -1.53 15.68
N MET A 61 1.13 -2.64 15.04
CA MET A 61 0.62 -2.60 13.66
C MET A 61 -0.61 -1.70 13.53
N ARG A 62 -1.57 -1.78 14.47
CA ARG A 62 -2.77 -0.92 14.47
C ARG A 62 -2.43 0.54 14.74
N LYS A 63 -1.49 0.81 15.65
CA LYS A 63 -1.01 2.16 15.95
C LYS A 63 -0.36 2.80 14.72
N ARG A 64 0.51 2.09 14.03
CA ARG A 64 1.14 2.54 12.78
C ARG A 64 0.11 2.75 11.68
N ALA A 65 -0.85 1.84 11.51
CA ALA A 65 -1.93 2.01 10.54
C ALA A 65 -2.77 3.28 10.82
N LYS A 66 -3.09 3.57 12.09
CA LYS A 66 -3.78 4.81 12.49
C LYS A 66 -2.94 6.06 12.19
N TYR A 67 -1.63 6.01 12.45
CA TYR A 67 -0.73 7.11 12.10
C TYR A 67 -0.74 7.39 10.59
N TYR A 68 -0.57 6.36 9.76
CA TYR A 68 -0.59 6.54 8.30
C TYR A 68 -1.96 6.98 7.77
N LYS A 69 -3.06 6.52 8.38
CA LYS A 69 -4.41 7.03 8.07
C LYS A 69 -4.48 8.55 8.25
N GLU A 70 -3.97 9.06 9.37
CA GLU A 70 -4.01 10.49 9.66
C GLU A 70 -3.08 11.29 8.73
N MET A 71 -1.90 10.76 8.43
CA MET A 71 -0.99 11.39 7.45
C MET A 71 -1.60 11.43 6.05
N ALA A 72 -2.26 10.36 5.61
CA ALA A 72 -2.95 10.32 4.32
C ALA A 72 -4.10 11.35 4.26
N ARG A 73 -4.88 11.47 5.35
CA ARG A 73 -5.94 12.50 5.46
C ARG A 73 -5.37 13.91 5.33
N LYS A 74 -4.34 14.24 6.11
CA LYS A 74 -3.65 15.55 6.04
C LYS A 74 -3.03 15.83 4.69
N GLY A 75 -2.55 14.79 3.98
CA GLY A 75 -1.95 14.94 2.67
C GLY A 75 -2.92 15.48 1.61
N VAL A 76 -4.21 15.15 1.72
CA VAL A 76 -5.24 15.52 0.72
C VAL A 76 -6.09 16.73 1.11
N GLU A 77 -6.03 17.17 2.37
CA GLU A 77 -6.71 18.39 2.82
C GLU A 77 -6.09 19.65 2.21
N GLU A 78 -6.81 20.76 2.26
CA GLU A 78 -6.33 22.06 1.76
C GLU A 78 -4.99 22.44 2.43
N GLY A 79 -4.01 22.82 1.60
CA GLY A 79 -2.64 23.08 2.03
C GLY A 79 -1.79 21.82 2.27
N GLY A 80 -2.38 20.62 2.14
CA GLY A 80 -1.70 19.32 2.23
C GLY A 80 -0.80 19.03 1.03
N SER A 81 0.10 18.04 1.17
CA SER A 81 1.11 17.73 0.15
C SER A 81 0.51 17.33 -1.19
N SER A 82 -0.46 16.42 -1.20
CA SER A 82 -1.11 15.96 -2.44
C SER A 82 -2.02 17.03 -3.03
N TYR A 83 -2.70 17.82 -2.19
CA TYR A 83 -3.49 18.97 -2.62
C TYR A 83 -2.61 19.98 -3.38
N ASN A 84 -1.47 20.36 -2.78
CA ASN A 84 -0.53 21.30 -3.39
C ASN A 84 0.11 20.73 -4.65
N SER A 85 0.51 19.46 -4.66
CA SER A 85 1.06 18.82 -5.86
C SER A 85 0.06 18.79 -7.02
N LEU A 86 -1.22 18.54 -6.74
CA LEU A 86 -2.25 18.54 -7.78
C LEU A 86 -2.48 19.95 -8.33
N ASN A 87 -2.56 20.96 -7.48
CA ASN A 87 -2.71 22.35 -7.93
C ASN A 87 -1.49 22.79 -8.76
N ALA A 88 -0.28 22.46 -8.32
CA ALA A 88 0.95 22.76 -9.07
C ALA A 88 0.93 22.09 -10.46
N LEU A 89 0.47 20.83 -10.55
CA LEU A 89 0.31 20.14 -11.82
C LEU A 89 -0.71 20.85 -12.73
N ILE A 90 -1.85 21.28 -12.18
CA ILE A 90 -2.88 22.01 -12.93
C ILE A 90 -2.33 23.34 -13.45
N ASP A 91 -1.60 24.09 -12.61
CA ASP A 91 -0.99 25.35 -13.00
C ASP A 91 0.04 25.16 -14.11
N GLU A 92 0.89 24.12 -14.00
CA GLU A 92 1.86 23.76 -15.04
C GLU A 92 1.16 23.46 -16.37
N LEU A 93 0.16 22.59 -16.36
CA LEU A 93 -0.61 22.22 -17.57
C LEU A 93 -1.39 23.41 -18.15
N SER A 94 -1.90 24.31 -17.31
CA SER A 94 -2.64 25.50 -17.75
C SER A 94 -1.73 26.55 -18.38
N SER A 95 -0.48 26.63 -17.91
CA SER A 95 0.54 27.54 -18.45
C SER A 95 1.29 26.96 -19.65
N TYR A 96 1.17 25.66 -19.91
CA TYR A 96 1.86 24.98 -20.99
C TYR A 96 1.43 25.50 -22.35
N ARG A 97 2.41 25.99 -23.13
CA ARG A 97 2.24 26.29 -24.54
C ARG A 97 3.02 25.25 -25.34
N PRO A 98 2.35 24.43 -26.18
CA PRO A 98 3.05 23.48 -27.01
C PRO A 98 4.01 24.21 -27.95
N PRO A 99 5.21 23.67 -28.21
CA PRO A 99 6.11 24.24 -29.18
C PRO A 99 5.45 24.26 -30.57
N GLU A 100 5.63 25.36 -31.30
CA GLU A 100 5.17 25.44 -32.70
C GLU A 100 5.89 24.37 -33.51
N VAL A 101 5.11 23.48 -34.12
CA VAL A 101 5.63 22.45 -35.01
C VAL A 101 5.87 23.11 -36.37
N ASN A 102 7.14 23.33 -36.71
CA ASN A 102 7.57 23.71 -38.07
C ASN A 102 7.46 22.53 -39.04
#